data_AF-A0A8B7PGW2-F1
#
_entry.id   AF-A0A8B7PGW2-F1
#
_cell.length_a   1.000
_cell.length_b   1.000
_cell.length_c   1.000
_cell.angle_alpha   90.00
_cell.angle_beta   90.00
_cell.angle_gamma   90.00
#
_symmetry.space_group_name_H-M   'P 1'
#
loop_
_entity.id
_entity.type
_entity.pdbx_description
1 polymer ?
#
loop_
_entity_poly.entity_id
_entity_poly.type
_entity_poly.pdbx_seq_one_letter_code
_entity_poly.pdbx_strand_id
1 'polypeptide(L)'
;MAAVAILLPRTLVFCCKSDWRLIPIRKINTSSYPALKKLQENSVEELKEESACNLTSENLAQVLKEIKQQPHQVQTNFTKNYQQYFDLCKNLDVHQRVAAVSQLLSQLEDQQLLLDASSASQLIDTLAGTEWNVQKTTLDAHSGECQCCGAVVKKSIITDKWFDLLKTAFVEKVVLPGEVYVKSTPVEWQRFNTFLASELPFTHVMDAASVAGSGFLTNPYLEPIKAPKYVLSAVKQIKAAHPKSKLLVVCREFMKQWDKDAMKELPDLATVYYRQTAAEDDAYFLYAAMLSGAHCKFITRSHLKQHQYALDSVELQGMFRLWQQQSQQSLQLPLFTSDPPVVMRPMEYNSSRLTLGEHIWHLPYDDGSLQVSYRQPDTWLCAQHASVAGDAQPATAPATAPATATATAPATAPNTAPATATATATATAPNTATAC
;
A
#
# COMPACT_ATOMS: atom_id res chain seq x y z
N MET A 1 11.57 -35.13 22.73
CA MET A 1 12.47 -34.15 23.41
C MET A 1 13.40 -33.58 22.36
N ALA A 2 13.26 -32.28 22.06
CA ALA A 2 14.03 -31.59 21.03
C ALA A 2 15.49 -31.37 21.47
N ALA A 3 16.44 -31.54 20.55
CA ALA A 3 17.82 -31.09 20.76
C ALA A 3 17.85 -29.55 20.67
N VAL A 4 18.24 -28.89 21.77
CA VAL A 4 18.44 -27.44 21.82
C VAL A 4 19.93 -27.15 21.74
N ALA A 5 20.37 -26.41 20.73
CA ALA A 5 21.71 -25.84 20.68
C ALA A 5 21.65 -24.41 21.24
N ILE A 6 22.21 -24.17 22.42
CA ILE A 6 22.36 -22.82 22.99
C ILE A 6 23.80 -22.36 22.76
N LEU A 7 23.96 -21.27 22.02
CA LEU A 7 25.24 -20.56 21.87
C LEU A 7 25.48 -19.69 23.10
N LEU A 8 26.46 -20.06 23.92
CA LEU A 8 27.04 -19.19 24.95
C LEU A 8 28.46 -18.77 24.52
N PRO A 9 28.98 -17.63 25.01
CA PRO A 9 30.06 -16.91 24.34
C PRO A 9 31.40 -17.65 24.19
N ARG A 10 31.62 -18.81 24.84
CA ARG A 10 32.89 -19.57 24.78
C ARG A 10 32.78 -21.11 24.89
N THR A 11 31.60 -21.73 24.72
CA THR A 11 31.47 -23.21 24.79
C THR A 11 30.32 -23.71 23.92
N LEU A 12 30.53 -24.82 23.20
CA LEU A 12 29.50 -25.55 22.46
C LEU A 12 29.09 -26.77 23.28
N VAL A 13 27.79 -26.93 23.53
CA VAL A 13 27.21 -28.12 24.18
C VAL A 13 26.31 -28.80 23.17
N PHE A 14 26.58 -30.08 22.92
CA PHE A 14 25.76 -30.94 22.06
C PHE A 14 25.06 -32.00 22.91
N CYS A 15 23.82 -32.33 22.57
CA CYS A 15 23.08 -33.43 23.18
C CYS A 15 22.76 -34.49 22.12
N CYS A 16 23.17 -35.73 22.37
CA CYS A 16 22.54 -36.91 21.79
C CYS A 16 22.35 -37.94 22.91
N LYS A 17 21.11 -38.42 23.06
CA LYS A 17 20.61 -39.46 23.98
C LYS A 17 21.56 -39.81 25.15
N SER A 18 21.29 -39.19 26.30
CA SER A 18 21.70 -39.59 27.67
C SER A 18 23.16 -39.43 28.13
N ASP A 19 24.06 -38.75 27.42
CA ASP A 19 25.40 -38.47 27.95
C ASP A 19 25.86 -37.03 27.68
N TRP A 20 26.29 -36.30 28.72
CA TRP A 20 26.68 -34.88 28.61
C TRP A 20 28.18 -34.76 28.39
N ARG A 21 28.61 -34.15 27.27
CA ARG A 21 30.03 -33.83 27.05
C ARG A 21 30.23 -32.35 26.70
N LEU A 22 31.09 -31.69 27.48
CA LEU A 22 31.53 -30.30 27.28
C LEU A 22 32.77 -30.28 26.36
N ILE A 23 32.69 -29.56 25.23
CA ILE A 23 33.85 -29.37 24.35
C ILE A 23 34.26 -27.88 24.36
N PRO A 24 35.44 -27.54 24.91
CA PRO A 24 35.97 -26.18 24.84
C PRO A 24 36.37 -25.79 23.40
N ILE A 25 35.95 -24.61 22.94
CA ILE A 25 36.15 -24.11 21.56
C ILE A 25 37.63 -23.98 21.15
N ARG A 26 38.58 -23.99 22.10
CA ARG A 26 40.03 -23.89 21.81
C ARG A 26 40.65 -25.09 21.07
N LYS A 27 39.90 -26.16 20.79
CA LYS A 27 40.40 -27.35 20.06
C LYS A 27 39.85 -27.53 18.64
N ILE A 28 39.04 -26.60 18.12
CA ILE A 28 38.51 -26.73 16.75
C ILE A 28 39.57 -26.27 15.75
N ASN A 29 40.34 -27.22 15.21
CA ASN A 29 41.24 -26.98 14.08
C ASN A 29 40.40 -26.86 12.79
N THR A 30 40.68 -25.85 11.97
CA THR A 30 39.89 -25.45 10.79
C THR A 30 39.90 -26.47 9.63
N SER A 31 40.56 -27.62 9.79
CA SER A 31 40.61 -28.71 8.81
C SER A 31 39.44 -29.70 8.89
N SER A 32 38.50 -29.56 9.84
CA SER A 32 37.42 -30.54 10.06
C SER A 32 36.02 -30.11 9.57
N TYR A 33 35.91 -28.99 8.86
CA TYR A 33 34.64 -28.47 8.32
C TYR A 33 33.82 -29.49 7.49
N PRO A 34 34.43 -30.36 6.66
CA PRO A 34 33.68 -31.36 5.91
C PRO A 34 33.02 -32.43 6.80
N ALA A 35 33.63 -32.78 7.93
CA ALA A 35 33.08 -33.79 8.85
C ALA A 35 31.89 -33.26 9.66
N LEU A 36 31.93 -31.97 10.04
CA LEU A 36 30.80 -31.29 10.67
C LEU A 36 29.62 -31.13 9.71
N LYS A 37 29.89 -30.80 8.43
CA LYS A 37 28.85 -30.70 7.41
C LYS A 37 28.17 -32.05 7.14
N LYS A 38 28.95 -33.14 7.09
CA LYS A 38 28.44 -34.50 6.87
C LYS A 38 27.60 -35.02 8.04
N LEU A 39 27.96 -34.66 9.28
CA LEU A 39 27.14 -34.94 10.46
C LEU A 39 25.82 -34.14 10.45
N GLN A 40 25.87 -32.88 10.00
CA GLN A 40 24.68 -32.04 9.85
C GLN A 40 23.74 -32.55 8.76
N GLU A 41 24.28 -32.96 7.61
CA GLU A 41 23.54 -33.52 6.47
C GLU A 41 22.88 -34.87 6.82
N ASN A 42 23.60 -35.78 7.49
CA ASN A 42 23.05 -37.06 7.93
C ASN A 42 21.93 -36.91 8.98
N SER A 43 22.06 -35.96 9.91
CA SER A 43 20.99 -35.67 10.88
C SER A 43 19.75 -35.02 10.23
N VAL A 44 19.90 -34.38 9.07
CA VAL A 44 18.77 -33.83 8.29
C VAL A 44 18.09 -34.92 7.46
N GLU A 45 18.82 -35.93 6.97
CA GLU A 45 18.23 -37.09 6.29
C GLU A 45 17.50 -38.03 7.24
N GLU A 46 18.05 -38.33 8.43
CA GLU A 46 17.33 -39.13 9.44
C GLU A 46 16.06 -38.42 9.95
N LEU A 47 16.04 -37.08 9.96
CA LEU A 47 14.83 -36.30 10.25
C LEU A 47 13.80 -36.33 9.12
N LYS A 48 14.21 -36.54 7.86
CA LYS A 48 13.28 -36.67 6.72
C LYS A 48 12.59 -38.04 6.67
N GLU A 49 13.27 -39.10 7.13
CA GLU A 49 12.67 -40.44 7.17
C GLU A 49 11.71 -40.63 8.35
N GLU A 50 11.91 -39.98 9.51
CA GLU A 50 10.94 -40.01 10.62
C GLU A 50 9.77 -39.02 10.47
N SER A 51 9.88 -37.98 9.63
CA SER A 51 8.80 -36.99 9.41
C SER A 51 7.82 -37.36 8.30
N ALA A 52 8.00 -38.51 7.64
CA ALA A 52 7.09 -39.04 6.62
C ALA A 52 5.85 -39.77 7.19
N CYS A 53 5.68 -39.87 8.51
CA CYS A 53 4.52 -40.52 9.11
C CYS A 53 4.03 -39.78 10.37
N ASN A 54 3.16 -38.79 10.15
CA ASN A 54 2.00 -38.38 10.96
C ASN A 54 1.66 -36.91 10.67
N LEU A 55 1.04 -36.66 9.50
CA LEU A 55 0.38 -35.39 9.20
C LEU A 55 -0.92 -35.30 10.03
N THR A 56 -0.85 -34.71 11.22
CA THR A 56 -2.03 -34.43 12.04
C THR A 56 -2.57 -33.04 11.73
N SER A 57 -3.86 -32.83 11.99
CA SER A 57 -4.50 -31.51 12.04
C SER A 57 -3.75 -30.52 12.95
N GLU A 58 -2.96 -31.03 13.91
CA GLU A 58 -2.12 -30.25 14.82
C GLU A 58 -0.98 -29.52 14.09
N ASN A 59 -0.41 -30.11 13.02
CA ASN A 59 0.67 -29.46 12.25
C ASN A 59 0.15 -28.24 11.46
N LEU A 60 -1.04 -28.36 10.85
CA LEU A 60 -1.71 -27.24 10.18
C LEU A 60 -2.10 -26.16 11.20
N ALA A 61 -2.65 -26.56 12.34
CA ALA A 61 -3.01 -25.64 13.42
C ALA A 61 -1.79 -24.90 13.98
N GLN A 62 -0.63 -25.56 14.06
CA GLN A 62 0.61 -24.97 14.51
C GLN A 62 1.15 -23.93 13.52
N VAL A 63 1.18 -24.23 12.21
CA VAL A 63 1.60 -23.26 11.18
C VAL A 63 0.64 -22.06 11.15
N LEU A 64 -0.67 -22.28 11.26
CA LEU A 64 -1.66 -21.19 11.37
C LEU A 64 -1.43 -20.34 12.62
N LYS A 65 -1.08 -20.96 13.75
CA LYS A 65 -0.74 -20.23 14.98
C LYS A 65 0.52 -19.37 14.79
N GLU A 66 1.51 -19.86 14.05
CA GLU A 66 2.73 -19.12 13.74
C GLU A 66 2.46 -17.93 12.80
N ILE A 67 1.63 -18.12 11.77
CA ILE A 67 1.11 -17.04 10.90
C ILE A 67 0.41 -15.99 11.77
N LYS A 68 -0.47 -16.43 12.69
CA LYS A 68 -1.22 -15.55 13.58
C LYS A 68 -0.32 -14.72 14.52
N GLN A 69 0.80 -15.30 14.98
CA GLN A 69 1.70 -14.69 15.96
C GLN A 69 2.77 -13.79 15.35
N GLN A 70 2.93 -13.76 14.01
CA GLN A 70 3.99 -12.99 13.35
C GLN A 70 3.46 -11.89 12.42
N PRO A 71 2.69 -10.90 12.89
CA PRO A 71 2.07 -9.95 11.98
C PRO A 71 3.09 -9.08 11.21
N HIS A 72 4.36 -8.95 11.64
CA HIS A 72 5.31 -8.01 11.00
C HIS A 72 6.80 -8.39 10.96
N GLN A 73 7.22 -9.61 11.34
CA GLN A 73 8.64 -9.98 11.19
C GLN A 73 8.95 -10.55 9.80
N VAL A 74 9.47 -9.66 8.94
CA VAL A 74 10.16 -9.94 7.67
C VAL A 74 9.30 -10.73 6.68
N GLN A 75 8.90 -10.09 5.58
CA GLN A 75 8.16 -10.67 4.43
C GLN A 75 8.64 -12.09 4.04
N THR A 76 9.94 -12.39 4.19
CA THR A 76 10.53 -13.70 3.91
C THR A 76 10.04 -14.84 4.80
N ASN A 77 9.71 -14.60 6.08
CA ASN A 77 9.17 -15.65 6.96
C ASN A 77 7.71 -15.94 6.64
N PHE A 78 6.96 -14.92 6.21
CA PHE A 78 5.55 -15.04 5.87
C PHE A 78 5.31 -15.92 4.64
N THR A 79 6.05 -15.66 3.56
CA THR A 79 5.98 -16.49 2.34
C THR A 79 6.40 -17.94 2.62
N LYS A 80 7.39 -18.15 3.50
CA LYS A 80 7.81 -19.50 3.90
C LYS A 80 6.72 -20.25 4.68
N ASN A 81 6.00 -19.56 5.58
CA ASN A 81 4.92 -20.17 6.35
C ASN A 81 3.73 -20.54 5.46
N TYR A 82 3.36 -19.69 4.50
CA TYR A 82 2.33 -20.02 3.51
C TYR A 82 2.73 -21.20 2.62
N GLN A 83 3.98 -21.20 2.14
CA GLN A 83 4.48 -22.30 1.34
C GLN A 83 4.42 -23.63 2.11
N GLN A 84 4.88 -23.64 3.37
CA GLN A 84 4.76 -24.82 4.23
C GLN A 84 3.31 -25.24 4.43
N TYR A 85 2.40 -24.29 4.62
CA TYR A 85 0.97 -24.58 4.79
C TYR A 85 0.37 -25.25 3.54
N PHE A 86 0.64 -24.72 2.35
CA PHE A 86 0.15 -25.30 1.10
C PHE A 86 0.82 -26.63 0.77
N ASP A 87 2.10 -26.81 1.10
CA ASP A 87 2.80 -28.09 0.96
C ASP A 87 2.16 -29.19 1.82
N LEU A 88 1.74 -28.87 3.05
CA LEU A 88 0.99 -29.80 3.90
C LEU A 88 -0.39 -30.13 3.29
N CYS A 89 -1.05 -29.16 2.66
CA CYS A 89 -2.36 -29.35 2.02
C CYS A 89 -2.32 -30.33 0.84
N LYS A 90 -1.18 -30.50 0.16
CA LYS A 90 -1.04 -31.43 -0.97
C LYS A 90 -1.32 -32.90 -0.60
N ASN A 91 -1.12 -33.25 0.67
CA ASN A 91 -1.32 -34.62 1.17
C ASN A 91 -2.74 -34.87 1.71
N LEU A 92 -3.61 -33.85 1.70
CA LEU A 92 -4.98 -33.94 2.18
C LEU A 92 -5.94 -34.39 1.08
N ASP A 93 -7.03 -35.05 1.48
CA ASP A 93 -8.15 -35.31 0.56
C ASP A 93 -8.85 -34.01 0.13
N VAL A 94 -9.72 -34.11 -0.89
CA VAL A 94 -10.43 -32.96 -1.48
C VAL A 94 -11.19 -32.14 -0.43
N HIS A 95 -11.92 -32.80 0.48
CA HIS A 95 -12.73 -32.13 1.48
C HIS A 95 -11.85 -31.46 2.56
N GLN A 96 -10.79 -32.15 2.97
CA GLN A 96 -9.80 -31.63 3.92
C GLN A 96 -9.04 -30.42 3.35
N ARG A 97 -8.70 -30.41 2.04
CA ARG A 97 -8.08 -29.25 1.38
C ARG A 97 -8.97 -28.02 1.43
N VAL A 98 -10.26 -28.16 1.09
CA VAL A 98 -11.23 -27.06 1.13
C VAL A 98 -11.38 -26.53 2.56
N ALA A 99 -11.48 -27.41 3.56
CA ALA A 99 -11.57 -27.01 4.96
C ALA A 99 -10.32 -26.25 5.44
N ALA A 100 -9.12 -26.75 5.09
CA ALA A 100 -7.85 -26.10 5.43
C ALA A 100 -7.76 -24.71 4.79
N VAL A 101 -8.01 -24.60 3.48
CA VAL A 101 -7.99 -23.31 2.78
C VAL A 101 -9.02 -22.35 3.39
N SER A 102 -10.23 -22.80 3.68
CA SER A 102 -11.26 -21.96 4.33
C SER A 102 -10.79 -21.43 5.69
N GLN A 103 -10.09 -22.24 6.47
CA GLN A 103 -9.53 -21.82 7.76
C GLN A 103 -8.42 -20.78 7.60
N LEU A 104 -7.51 -20.98 6.63
CA LEU A 104 -6.48 -20.00 6.29
C LEU A 104 -7.12 -18.67 5.87
N LEU A 105 -8.08 -18.73 4.94
CA LEU A 105 -8.77 -17.55 4.42
C LEU A 105 -9.48 -16.78 5.53
N SER A 106 -10.18 -17.45 6.45
CA SER A 106 -10.80 -16.80 7.61
C SER A 106 -9.78 -16.03 8.46
N GLN A 107 -8.56 -16.55 8.63
CA GLN A 107 -7.51 -15.85 9.39
C GLN A 107 -6.95 -14.65 8.64
N LEU A 108 -6.78 -14.76 7.32
CA LEU A 108 -6.35 -13.65 6.48
C LEU A 108 -7.38 -12.52 6.51
N GLU A 109 -8.66 -12.86 6.49
CA GLU A 109 -9.73 -11.89 6.64
C GLU A 109 -9.67 -11.17 8.00
N ASP A 110 -9.57 -11.93 9.09
CA ASP A 110 -9.53 -11.40 10.45
C ASP A 110 -8.35 -10.44 10.68
N GLN A 111 -7.18 -10.77 10.11
CA GLN A 111 -5.96 -9.98 10.26
C GLN A 111 -5.79 -8.92 9.16
N GLN A 112 -6.69 -8.90 8.17
CA GLN A 112 -6.62 -8.06 6.97
C GLN A 112 -5.25 -8.17 6.28
N LEU A 113 -4.84 -9.42 6.05
CA LEU A 113 -3.59 -9.77 5.39
C LEU A 113 -3.85 -10.18 3.94
N LEU A 114 -2.91 -9.86 3.07
CA LEU A 114 -2.93 -10.24 1.66
C LEU A 114 -1.98 -11.40 1.42
N LEU A 115 -2.34 -12.27 0.47
CA LEU A 115 -1.41 -13.25 -0.09
C LEU A 115 -0.44 -12.53 -1.02
N ASP A 116 0.80 -13.02 -1.11
CA ASP A 116 1.68 -12.67 -2.24
C ASP A 116 1.31 -13.49 -3.50
N ALA A 117 1.80 -13.08 -4.68
CA ALA A 117 1.50 -13.76 -5.94
C ALA A 117 1.90 -15.25 -5.99
N SER A 118 2.95 -15.66 -5.28
CA SER A 118 3.35 -17.08 -5.21
C SER A 118 2.33 -17.85 -4.38
N SER A 119 1.98 -17.33 -3.20
CA SER A 119 0.99 -17.92 -2.31
C SER A 119 -0.42 -17.96 -2.95
N ALA A 120 -0.79 -16.93 -3.72
CA ALA A 120 -2.02 -16.90 -4.51
C ALA A 120 -2.04 -18.00 -5.58
N SER A 121 -0.91 -18.28 -6.23
CA SER A 121 -0.80 -19.37 -7.21
C SER A 121 -0.89 -20.74 -6.55
N GLN A 122 -0.25 -20.92 -5.39
CA GLN A 122 -0.36 -22.15 -4.60
C GLN A 122 -1.79 -22.42 -4.10
N LEU A 123 -2.56 -21.38 -3.80
CA LEU A 123 -3.98 -21.52 -3.45
C LEU A 123 -4.79 -22.07 -4.63
N ILE A 124 -4.56 -21.56 -5.84
CA ILE A 124 -5.21 -22.07 -7.08
C ILE A 124 -4.89 -23.56 -7.24
N ASP A 125 -3.62 -23.94 -7.12
CA ASP A 125 -3.17 -25.33 -7.26
C ASP A 125 -3.77 -26.24 -6.16
N THR A 126 -3.88 -25.75 -4.93
CA THR A 126 -4.43 -26.51 -3.79
C THR A 126 -5.93 -26.81 -3.97
N LEU A 127 -6.67 -25.87 -4.57
CA LEU A 127 -8.09 -26.01 -4.86
C LEU A 127 -8.36 -26.70 -6.21
N ALA A 128 -7.34 -27.01 -6.99
CA ALA A 128 -7.51 -27.75 -8.24
C ALA A 128 -8.12 -29.14 -7.98
N GLY A 129 -9.09 -29.52 -8.84
CA GLY A 129 -9.83 -30.77 -8.70
C GLY A 129 -10.80 -30.84 -7.52
N THR A 130 -11.07 -29.70 -6.86
CA THR A 130 -12.18 -29.55 -5.90
C THR A 130 -13.42 -28.99 -6.59
N GLU A 131 -14.50 -28.76 -5.84
CA GLU A 131 -15.71 -28.09 -6.35
C GLU A 131 -15.53 -26.57 -6.52
N TRP A 132 -14.35 -26.02 -6.22
CA TRP A 132 -14.04 -24.60 -6.39
C TRP A 132 -13.25 -24.34 -7.67
N ASN A 133 -13.82 -23.53 -8.56
CA ASN A 133 -13.12 -22.97 -9.72
C ASN A 133 -12.49 -21.62 -9.35
N VAL A 134 -11.17 -21.53 -9.33
CA VAL A 134 -10.43 -20.31 -8.94
C VAL A 134 -9.80 -19.66 -10.16
N GLN A 135 -10.10 -18.39 -10.39
CA GLN A 135 -9.57 -17.63 -11.51
C GLN A 135 -8.99 -16.29 -11.05
N LYS A 136 -7.93 -15.84 -11.72
CA LYS A 136 -7.43 -14.46 -11.56
C LYS A 136 -8.41 -13.49 -12.21
N THR A 137 -8.64 -12.36 -11.57
CA THR A 137 -9.58 -11.33 -12.03
C THR A 137 -9.14 -9.95 -11.56
N THR A 138 -9.89 -8.93 -11.97
CA THR A 138 -9.81 -7.56 -11.48
C THR A 138 -11.20 -7.11 -11.07
N LEU A 139 -11.28 -6.02 -10.30
CA LEU A 139 -12.54 -5.36 -9.99
C LEU A 139 -12.67 -4.08 -10.81
N ASP A 140 -13.89 -3.76 -11.23
CA ASP A 140 -14.18 -2.45 -11.80
C ASP A 140 -13.93 -1.36 -10.74
N ALA A 141 -13.16 -0.33 -11.10
CA ALA A 141 -12.66 0.67 -10.16
C ALA A 141 -13.76 1.58 -9.58
N HIS A 142 -14.93 1.63 -10.22
CA HIS A 142 -16.04 2.49 -9.80
C HIS A 142 -17.11 1.70 -9.04
N SER A 143 -17.56 0.59 -9.60
CA SER A 143 -18.63 -0.25 -9.07
C SER A 143 -18.16 -1.31 -8.07
N GLY A 144 -16.90 -1.76 -8.17
CA GLY A 144 -16.40 -2.92 -7.42
C GLY A 144 -16.87 -4.27 -7.98
N GLU A 145 -17.39 -4.28 -9.22
CA GLU A 145 -17.85 -5.49 -9.90
C GLU A 145 -16.68 -6.37 -10.33
N CYS A 146 -16.76 -7.65 -9.96
CA CYS A 146 -15.80 -8.67 -10.36
C CYS A 146 -15.92 -9.02 -11.84
N GLN A 147 -14.82 -8.87 -12.60
CA GLN A 147 -14.81 -9.15 -14.04
C GLN A 147 -14.96 -10.64 -14.38
N CYS A 148 -14.85 -11.54 -13.39
CA CYS A 148 -15.01 -12.98 -13.58
C CYS A 148 -16.46 -13.45 -13.34
N CYS A 149 -17.13 -12.96 -12.29
CA CYS A 149 -18.44 -13.47 -11.88
C CYS A 149 -19.56 -12.41 -11.89
N GLY A 150 -19.26 -11.14 -12.18
CA GLY A 150 -20.22 -10.04 -12.17
C GLY A 150 -20.74 -9.65 -10.78
N ALA A 151 -20.27 -10.30 -9.71
CA ALA A 151 -20.68 -9.95 -8.36
C ALA A 151 -19.99 -8.67 -7.91
N VAL A 152 -20.74 -7.78 -7.26
CA VAL A 152 -20.20 -6.59 -6.61
C VAL A 152 -19.59 -7.00 -5.27
N VAL A 153 -18.27 -6.84 -5.15
CA VAL A 153 -17.57 -7.17 -3.91
C VAL A 153 -18.01 -6.19 -2.81
N LYS A 154 -17.99 -6.61 -1.54
CA LYS A 154 -18.44 -5.76 -0.44
C LYS A 154 -17.40 -4.70 -0.10
N LYS A 155 -17.82 -3.43 -0.12
CA LYS A 155 -17.02 -2.30 0.37
C LYS A 155 -16.74 -2.44 1.87
N SER A 156 -15.47 -2.33 2.24
CA SER A 156 -15.00 -2.21 3.62
C SER A 156 -14.95 -0.73 4.01
N ILE A 157 -15.73 -0.37 5.00
CA ILE A 157 -15.86 1.01 5.51
C ILE A 157 -15.45 0.99 6.99
N ILE A 158 -14.66 1.98 7.41
CA ILE A 158 -14.40 2.16 8.84
C ILE A 158 -15.68 2.68 9.51
N THR A 159 -16.20 1.93 10.48
CA THR A 159 -17.36 2.35 11.27
C THR A 159 -16.98 3.45 12.25
N ASP A 160 -17.95 4.28 12.67
CA ASP A 160 -17.70 5.35 13.66
C ASP A 160 -17.09 4.80 14.95
N LYS A 161 -17.58 3.64 15.43
CA LYS A 161 -17.02 2.94 16.59
C LYS A 161 -15.54 2.59 16.41
N TRP A 162 -15.18 2.05 15.24
CA TRP A 162 -13.79 1.68 14.95
C TRP A 162 -12.92 2.93 14.79
N PHE A 163 -13.46 3.97 14.17
CA PHE A 163 -12.77 5.24 14.02
C PHE A 163 -12.52 5.91 15.37
N ASP A 164 -13.48 5.91 16.30
CA ASP A 164 -13.29 6.47 17.64
C ASP A 164 -12.26 5.68 18.46
N LEU A 165 -12.27 4.35 18.37
CA LEU A 165 -11.22 3.51 18.95
C LEU A 165 -9.84 3.85 18.38
N LEU A 166 -9.73 3.95 17.06
CA LEU A 166 -8.51 4.33 16.37
C LEU A 166 -8.02 5.71 16.80
N LYS A 167 -8.92 6.70 16.84
CA LYS A 167 -8.63 8.08 17.22
C LYS A 167 -8.08 8.16 18.65
N THR A 168 -8.75 7.50 19.59
CA THR A 168 -8.29 7.45 20.99
C THR A 168 -6.91 6.81 21.08
N ALA A 169 -6.73 5.64 20.45
CA ALA A 169 -5.44 4.94 20.47
C ALA A 169 -4.32 5.74 19.77
N PHE A 170 -4.62 6.46 18.69
CA PHE A 170 -3.65 7.30 18.01
C PHE A 170 -3.17 8.44 18.92
N VAL A 171 -4.08 9.09 19.64
CA VAL A 171 -3.70 10.12 20.62
C VAL A 171 -2.82 9.50 21.71
N GLU A 172 -3.26 8.39 22.28
CA GLU A 172 -2.56 7.75 23.39
C GLU A 172 -1.21 7.16 23.03
N LYS A 173 -1.04 6.65 21.80
CA LYS A 173 0.15 5.87 21.39
C LYS A 173 1.10 6.63 20.47
N VAL A 174 0.59 7.58 19.68
CA VAL A 174 1.38 8.31 18.68
C VAL A 174 1.62 9.76 19.12
N VAL A 175 0.56 10.42 19.59
CA VAL A 175 0.65 11.83 19.99
C VAL A 175 1.32 11.99 21.36
N LEU A 176 0.86 11.28 22.39
CA LEU A 176 1.36 11.43 23.76
C LEU A 176 2.76 10.83 24.01
N PRO A 177 3.11 9.60 23.59
CA PRO A 177 4.29 8.91 24.13
C PRO A 177 5.62 9.22 23.49
N GLY A 178 5.70 9.86 22.31
CA GLY A 178 7.05 9.92 21.73
C GLY A 178 7.31 10.49 20.35
N GLU A 179 6.35 10.95 19.57
CA GLU A 179 6.70 11.62 18.30
C GLU A 179 6.52 13.12 18.41
N VAL A 180 5.30 13.57 18.71
CA VAL A 180 5.01 15.00 18.87
C VAL A 180 5.83 15.62 20.01
N TYR A 181 5.86 15.04 21.21
CA TYR A 181 6.58 15.65 22.34
C TYR A 181 8.11 15.49 22.27
N VAL A 182 8.61 14.57 21.44
CA VAL A 182 10.06 14.34 21.26
C VAL A 182 10.63 15.24 20.16
N LYS A 183 9.84 15.55 19.15
CA LYS A 183 10.25 16.34 17.97
C LYS A 183 9.61 17.73 17.90
N SER A 184 8.63 18.00 18.75
CA SER A 184 7.99 19.31 18.92
C SER A 184 7.98 19.72 20.41
N THR A 185 7.76 21.00 20.66
CA THR A 185 7.71 21.55 22.02
C THR A 185 6.28 21.51 22.58
N PRO A 186 6.09 21.32 23.91
CA PRO A 186 4.76 21.39 24.52
C PRO A 186 3.99 22.68 24.20
N VAL A 187 4.72 23.81 24.07
CA VAL A 187 4.15 25.12 23.72
C VAL A 187 3.62 25.14 22.29
N GLU A 188 4.39 24.60 21.34
CA GLU A 188 3.95 24.49 19.94
C GLU A 188 2.73 23.59 19.81
N TRP A 189 2.72 22.46 20.52
CA TRP A 189 1.57 21.57 20.57
C TRP A 189 0.32 22.23 21.15
N GLN A 190 0.47 22.99 22.25
CA GLN A 190 -0.64 23.72 22.85
C GLN A 190 -1.21 24.80 21.92
N ARG A 191 -0.34 25.52 21.19
CA ARG A 191 -0.77 26.49 20.16
C ARG A 191 -1.57 25.80 19.06
N PHE A 192 -1.12 24.64 18.60
CA PHE A 192 -1.84 23.88 17.57
C PHE A 192 -3.21 23.40 18.07
N ASN A 193 -3.29 22.87 19.30
CA ASN A 193 -4.57 22.48 19.90
C ASN A 193 -5.53 23.67 20.05
N THR A 194 -5.02 24.82 20.47
CA THR A 194 -5.83 26.05 20.60
C THR A 194 -6.38 26.48 19.24
N PHE A 195 -5.53 26.44 18.21
CA PHE A 195 -5.93 26.70 16.84
C PHE A 195 -7.00 25.72 16.33
N LEU A 196 -6.81 24.42 16.56
CA LEU A 196 -7.79 23.41 16.14
C LEU A 196 -9.13 23.57 16.86
N ALA A 197 -9.13 23.92 18.15
CA ALA A 197 -10.36 24.13 18.90
C ALA A 197 -11.26 25.23 18.31
N SER A 198 -10.68 26.26 17.67
CA SER A 198 -11.44 27.31 16.99
C SER A 198 -11.78 27.00 15.53
N GLU A 199 -11.07 26.05 14.90
CA GLU A 199 -11.14 25.84 13.45
C GLU A 199 -11.75 24.51 13.01
N LEU A 200 -11.87 23.52 13.89
CA LEU A 200 -12.51 22.26 13.56
C LEU A 200 -14.03 22.44 13.29
N PRO A 201 -14.64 21.54 12.50
CA PRO A 201 -14.02 20.45 11.75
C PRO A 201 -13.54 20.90 10.36
N PHE A 202 -12.44 20.31 9.88
CA PHE A 202 -12.02 20.42 8.49
C PHE A 202 -12.64 19.32 7.63
N THR A 203 -12.85 19.60 6.35
CA THR A 203 -13.24 18.57 5.37
C THR A 203 -12.02 17.90 4.74
N HIS A 204 -10.91 18.63 4.67
CA HIS A 204 -9.66 18.20 4.05
C HIS A 204 -8.48 18.72 4.89
N VAL A 205 -7.43 17.90 5.04
CA VAL A 205 -6.17 18.30 5.68
C VAL A 205 -5.00 17.89 4.79
N MET A 206 -4.11 18.82 4.46
CA MET A 206 -2.96 18.60 3.58
C MET A 206 -1.64 18.73 4.35
N ASP A 207 -0.75 17.75 4.15
CA ASP A 207 0.65 17.83 4.53
C ASP A 207 1.46 18.49 3.42
N ALA A 208 1.70 19.81 3.54
CA ALA A 208 2.38 20.56 2.50
C ALA A 208 3.81 20.07 2.25
N ALA A 209 4.53 19.61 3.29
CA ALA A 209 5.90 19.14 3.16
C ALA A 209 5.96 17.87 2.34
N SER A 210 5.07 16.93 2.64
CA SER A 210 4.95 15.72 1.85
C SER A 210 4.46 16.03 0.44
N VAL A 211 3.46 16.88 0.21
CA VAL A 211 3.01 17.24 -1.15
C VAL A 211 4.12 17.91 -1.98
N ALA A 212 4.92 18.77 -1.36
CA ALA A 212 5.91 19.61 -2.03
C ALA A 212 7.08 18.85 -2.67
N GLY A 213 7.27 17.57 -2.41
CA GLY A 213 8.23 16.78 -3.20
C GLY A 213 9.54 16.41 -2.53
N SER A 214 9.77 16.74 -1.24
CA SER A 214 11.08 16.78 -0.55
C SER A 214 11.89 15.47 -0.44
N GLY A 215 11.93 14.63 -1.47
CA GLY A 215 12.66 13.37 -1.48
C GLY A 215 12.75 12.61 -2.80
N PHE A 216 12.08 13.02 -3.90
CA PHE A 216 12.07 12.19 -5.12
C PHE A 216 12.11 12.93 -6.47
N LEU A 217 12.35 14.24 -6.50
CA LEU A 217 12.77 14.86 -7.76
C LEU A 217 14.30 14.77 -7.84
N THR A 218 14.78 14.02 -8.83
CA THR A 218 16.21 13.73 -9.09
C THR A 218 17.07 14.98 -9.35
N ASN A 219 16.50 16.18 -9.30
CA ASN A 219 17.20 17.43 -9.51
C ASN A 219 16.93 18.42 -8.34
N PRO A 220 17.88 18.58 -7.41
CA PRO A 220 17.77 19.50 -6.26
C PRO A 220 17.67 20.98 -6.68
N TYR A 221 17.96 21.33 -7.94
CA TYR A 221 17.77 22.69 -8.46
C TYR A 221 16.32 22.99 -8.89
N LEU A 222 15.50 21.96 -9.13
CA LEU A 222 14.09 22.12 -9.52
C LEU A 222 13.13 22.03 -8.33
N GLU A 223 13.54 21.45 -7.20
CA GLU A 223 12.74 21.32 -5.99
C GLU A 223 12.23 22.67 -5.43
N PRO A 224 13.06 23.72 -5.25
CA PRO A 224 12.62 24.95 -4.61
C PRO A 224 11.61 25.76 -5.44
N ILE A 225 11.65 25.57 -6.77
CA ILE A 225 10.83 26.34 -7.73
C ILE A 225 9.45 25.70 -7.92
N LYS A 226 9.37 24.36 -7.86
CA LYS A 226 8.13 23.62 -8.11
C LYS A 226 7.33 23.32 -6.85
N ALA A 227 8.00 23.15 -5.70
CA ALA A 227 7.36 22.84 -4.42
C ALA A 227 6.15 23.74 -4.07
N PRO A 228 6.23 25.07 -4.17
CA PRO A 228 5.10 25.94 -3.81
C PRO A 228 3.94 25.80 -4.80
N LYS A 229 4.26 25.61 -6.09
CA LYS A 229 3.27 25.42 -7.16
C LYS A 229 2.53 24.10 -7.03
N TYR A 230 3.19 23.05 -6.53
CA TYR A 230 2.57 21.74 -6.32
C TYR A 230 1.53 21.80 -5.20
N VAL A 231 1.88 22.42 -4.07
CA VAL A 231 0.95 22.63 -2.96
C VAL A 231 -0.24 23.47 -3.41
N LEU A 232 0.01 24.61 -4.06
CA LEU A 232 -1.06 25.48 -4.56
C LEU A 232 -1.96 24.78 -5.58
N SER A 233 -1.38 24.02 -6.52
CA SER A 233 -2.17 23.30 -7.52
C SER A 233 -3.05 22.23 -6.89
N ALA A 234 -2.53 21.48 -5.92
CA ALA A 234 -3.32 20.49 -5.17
C ALA A 234 -4.49 21.17 -4.42
N VAL A 235 -4.25 22.32 -3.79
CA VAL A 235 -5.28 23.14 -3.13
C VAL A 235 -6.35 23.59 -4.14
N LYS A 236 -5.95 24.09 -5.31
CA LYS A 236 -6.88 24.51 -6.38
C LYS A 236 -7.72 23.35 -6.89
N GLN A 237 -7.14 22.17 -7.09
CA GLN A 237 -7.86 20.98 -7.52
C GLN A 237 -8.91 20.53 -6.49
N ILE A 238 -8.55 20.53 -5.20
CA ILE A 238 -9.50 20.22 -4.12
C ILE A 238 -10.63 21.24 -4.11
N LYS A 239 -10.34 22.54 -4.25
CA LYS A 239 -11.36 23.60 -4.26
C LYS A 239 -12.26 23.54 -5.49
N ALA A 240 -11.71 23.21 -6.65
CA ALA A 240 -12.50 23.00 -7.86
C ALA A 240 -13.45 21.80 -7.72
N ALA A 241 -12.97 20.69 -7.17
CA ALA A 241 -13.79 19.50 -6.93
C ALA A 241 -14.78 19.67 -5.76
N HIS A 242 -14.41 20.45 -4.75
CA HIS A 242 -15.18 20.67 -3.53
C HIS A 242 -15.19 22.17 -3.16
N PRO A 243 -16.03 23.01 -3.81
CA PRO A 243 -16.03 24.45 -3.59
C PRO A 243 -16.33 24.88 -2.15
N LYS A 244 -17.09 24.07 -1.42
CA LYS A 244 -17.45 24.29 -0.01
C LYS A 244 -16.48 23.65 0.99
N SER A 245 -15.35 23.10 0.53
CA SER A 245 -14.38 22.44 1.41
C SER A 245 -13.79 23.44 2.40
N LYS A 246 -13.80 23.09 3.69
CA LYS A 246 -12.91 23.69 4.69
C LYS A 246 -11.60 22.90 4.66
N LEU A 247 -10.53 23.51 4.16
CA LEU A 247 -9.23 22.87 3.91
C LEU A 247 -8.18 23.47 4.85
N LEU A 248 -7.50 22.60 5.60
CA LEU A 248 -6.30 22.95 6.37
C LEU A 248 -5.06 22.54 5.57
N VAL A 249 -4.09 23.45 5.44
CA VAL A 249 -2.76 23.17 4.91
C VAL A 249 -1.76 23.30 6.06
N VAL A 250 -1.14 22.19 6.45
CA VAL A 250 -0.10 22.15 7.48
C VAL A 250 1.27 22.34 6.83
N CYS A 251 1.90 23.47 7.12
CA CYS A 251 3.17 23.91 6.57
C CYS A 251 4.28 23.88 7.62
N ARG A 252 5.54 23.86 7.15
CA ARG A 252 6.72 24.13 7.98
C ARG A 252 7.08 25.62 7.92
N GLU A 253 7.67 26.18 8.97
CA GLU A 253 7.96 27.61 9.08
C GLU A 253 8.80 28.15 7.92
N PHE A 254 9.80 27.37 7.46
CA PHE A 254 10.64 27.77 6.33
C PHE A 254 9.85 27.97 5.03
N MET A 255 8.67 27.34 4.89
CA MET A 255 7.81 27.49 3.71
C MET A 255 7.25 28.90 3.59
N LYS A 256 7.28 29.73 4.64
CA LYS A 256 6.96 31.16 4.53
C LYS A 256 7.89 31.90 3.56
N GLN A 257 9.08 31.36 3.32
CA GLN A 257 10.08 31.93 2.42
C GLN A 257 9.94 31.43 0.97
N TRP A 258 9.01 30.51 0.72
CA TRP A 258 8.72 30.03 -0.63
C TRP A 258 8.16 31.14 -1.53
N ASP A 259 8.11 30.84 -2.83
CA ASP A 259 7.63 31.74 -3.88
C ASP A 259 6.44 32.60 -3.43
N LYS A 260 6.64 33.92 -3.49
CA LYS A 260 5.72 34.88 -2.87
C LYS A 260 4.35 34.85 -3.53
N ASP A 261 4.27 34.52 -4.82
CA ASP A 261 2.99 34.54 -5.52
C ASP A 261 2.16 33.32 -5.15
N ALA A 262 2.76 32.13 -5.11
CA ALA A 262 2.07 30.93 -4.68
C ALA A 262 1.64 30.98 -3.20
N MET A 263 2.53 31.47 -2.32
CA MET A 263 2.25 31.54 -0.89
C MET A 263 1.26 32.65 -0.51
N LYS A 264 1.12 33.70 -1.33
CA LYS A 264 0.11 34.75 -1.13
C LYS A 264 -1.31 34.28 -1.46
N GLU A 265 -1.47 33.41 -2.44
CA GLU A 265 -2.79 32.92 -2.86
C GLU A 265 -3.34 31.83 -1.93
N LEU A 266 -2.46 31.06 -1.26
CA LEU A 266 -2.87 29.96 -0.38
C LEU A 266 -3.87 30.35 0.72
N PRO A 267 -3.67 31.45 1.49
CA PRO A 267 -4.62 31.87 2.53
C PRO A 267 -6.02 32.23 2.02
N ASP A 268 -6.16 32.66 0.76
CA ASP A 268 -7.47 32.95 0.16
C ASP A 268 -8.25 31.67 -0.17
N LEU A 269 -7.53 30.56 -0.34
CA LEU A 269 -8.10 29.27 -0.70
C LEU A 269 -8.25 28.33 0.50
N ALA A 270 -7.38 28.43 1.51
CA ALA A 270 -7.31 27.47 2.61
C ALA A 270 -6.85 28.10 3.92
N THR A 271 -7.21 27.47 5.04
CA THR A 271 -6.61 27.77 6.34
C THR A 271 -5.18 27.23 6.34
N VAL A 272 -4.18 28.08 6.56
CA VAL A 272 -2.77 27.68 6.56
C VAL A 272 -2.21 27.74 7.97
N TYR A 273 -1.66 26.64 8.46
CA TYR A 273 -0.98 26.57 9.76
C TYR A 273 0.51 26.33 9.56
N TYR A 274 1.35 27.21 10.11
CA TYR A 274 2.81 27.08 10.04
C TYR A 274 3.38 26.55 11.35
N ARG A 275 4.03 25.40 11.28
CA ARG A 275 4.75 24.79 12.39
C ARG A 275 6.18 25.33 12.47
N GLN A 276 6.62 25.69 13.67
CA GLN A 276 7.92 26.30 13.96
C GLN A 276 9.09 25.32 13.89
N THR A 277 8.88 24.05 14.23
CA THR A 277 9.95 23.04 14.29
C THR A 277 10.21 22.34 12.95
N ALA A 278 11.51 22.10 12.67
CA ALA A 278 12.00 21.48 11.43
C ALA A 278 11.90 19.94 11.40
N ALA A 279 11.63 19.30 12.54
CA ALA A 279 11.54 17.85 12.65
C ALA A 279 10.38 17.29 11.80
N GLU A 280 10.58 16.17 11.12
CA GLU A 280 9.50 15.45 10.43
C GLU A 280 8.44 15.03 11.42
N ASP A 281 7.15 15.30 11.16
CA ASP A 281 6.08 14.62 11.88
C ASP A 281 4.76 14.70 11.09
N ASP A 282 4.33 13.56 10.54
CA ASP A 282 3.00 13.38 9.97
C ASP A 282 1.90 13.51 11.05
N ALA A 283 2.27 13.38 12.33
CA ALA A 283 1.35 13.41 13.48
C ALA A 283 0.46 14.67 13.57
N TYR A 284 0.95 15.84 13.18
CA TYR A 284 0.17 17.09 13.25
C TYR A 284 -1.04 17.07 12.30
N PHE A 285 -0.80 16.75 11.03
CA PHE A 285 -1.88 16.72 10.05
C PHE A 285 -2.79 15.51 10.28
N LEU A 286 -2.23 14.36 10.70
CA LEU A 286 -3.02 13.19 11.05
C LEU A 286 -3.93 13.46 12.24
N TYR A 287 -3.42 14.14 13.28
CA TYR A 287 -4.20 14.54 14.43
C TYR A 287 -5.34 15.48 14.04
N ALA A 288 -5.07 16.51 13.23
CA ALA A 288 -6.10 17.41 12.74
C ALA A 288 -7.16 16.69 11.88
N ALA A 289 -6.75 15.74 11.03
CA ALA A 289 -7.65 14.93 10.22
C ALA A 289 -8.53 14.03 11.10
N MET A 290 -7.95 13.37 12.11
CA MET A 290 -8.68 12.51 13.03
C MET A 290 -9.67 13.28 13.91
N LEU A 291 -9.29 14.46 14.40
CA LEU A 291 -10.21 15.33 15.15
C LEU A 291 -11.34 15.89 14.28
N SER A 292 -11.10 16.05 12.97
CA SER A 292 -12.13 16.48 12.02
C SER A 292 -13.16 15.39 11.69
N GLY A 293 -12.88 14.14 12.05
CA GLY A 293 -13.79 13.00 11.93
C GLY A 293 -13.50 12.06 10.75
N ALA A 294 -14.18 10.91 10.73
CA ALA A 294 -13.97 9.81 9.77
C ALA A 294 -14.19 10.20 8.30
N HIS A 295 -14.94 11.28 8.06
CA HIS A 295 -15.22 11.79 6.72
C HIS A 295 -14.13 12.73 6.18
N CYS A 296 -13.27 13.25 7.06
CA CYS A 296 -12.20 14.16 6.66
C CYS A 296 -11.23 13.46 5.71
N LYS A 297 -10.95 14.07 4.56
CA LYS A 297 -9.92 13.59 3.65
C LYS A 297 -8.56 14.15 4.06
N PHE A 298 -7.50 13.42 3.76
CA PHE A 298 -6.15 13.95 3.95
C PHE A 298 -5.26 13.69 2.75
N ILE A 299 -4.31 14.60 2.53
CA ILE A 299 -3.45 14.61 1.35
C ILE A 299 -2.00 14.58 1.84
N THR A 300 -1.32 13.48 1.52
CA THR A 300 0.10 13.27 1.82
C THR A 300 0.67 12.26 0.83
N ARG A 301 1.96 12.38 0.51
CA ARG A 301 2.74 11.35 -0.19
C ARG A 301 3.41 10.37 0.78
N SER A 302 3.36 10.64 2.09
CA SER A 302 3.95 9.79 3.11
C SER A 302 3.22 8.44 3.17
N HIS A 303 3.96 7.36 3.41
CA HIS A 303 3.36 6.02 3.54
C HIS A 303 2.73 5.78 4.91
N LEU A 304 3.06 6.61 5.90
CA LEU A 304 2.55 6.56 7.29
C LEU A 304 2.83 5.24 8.05
N LYS A 305 3.71 4.38 7.52
CA LYS A 305 4.03 3.07 8.09
C LYS A 305 4.48 3.18 9.55
N GLN A 306 5.33 4.15 9.87
CA GLN A 306 5.82 4.38 11.24
C GLN A 306 4.68 4.66 12.23
N HIS A 307 3.74 5.53 11.85
CA HIS A 307 2.58 5.89 12.68
C HIS A 307 1.62 4.70 12.84
N GLN A 308 1.47 3.89 11.80
CA GLN A 308 0.73 2.62 11.90
C GLN A 308 1.41 1.68 12.89
N TYR A 309 2.73 1.46 12.79
CA TYR A 309 3.47 0.57 13.71
C TYR A 309 3.38 1.01 15.17
N ALA A 310 3.37 2.32 15.43
CA ALA A 310 3.23 2.88 16.77
C ALA A 310 1.91 2.51 17.47
N LEU A 311 0.87 2.06 16.75
CA LEU A 311 -0.40 1.63 17.34
C LEU A 311 -0.30 0.29 18.09
N ASP A 312 0.77 -0.49 17.89
CA ASP A 312 1.14 -1.68 18.68
C ASP A 312 -0.02 -2.68 18.92
N SER A 313 -0.89 -2.87 17.92
CA SER A 313 -1.94 -3.91 17.87
C SER A 313 -2.34 -4.15 16.42
N VAL A 314 -2.52 -5.42 16.04
CA VAL A 314 -2.91 -5.80 14.67
C VAL A 314 -4.26 -5.22 14.30
N GLU A 315 -5.19 -5.22 15.25
CA GLU A 315 -6.53 -4.68 15.09
C GLU A 315 -6.49 -3.18 14.83
N LEU A 316 -5.75 -2.41 15.65
CA LEU A 316 -5.62 -0.96 15.46
C LEU A 316 -4.90 -0.61 14.16
N GLN A 317 -3.89 -1.39 13.79
CA GLN A 317 -3.20 -1.22 12.52
C GLN A 317 -4.11 -1.51 11.32
N GLY A 318 -4.97 -2.53 11.40
CA GLY A 318 -6.01 -2.79 10.39
C GLY A 318 -7.01 -1.63 10.30
N MET A 319 -7.48 -1.11 11.44
CA MET A 319 -8.33 0.07 11.47
C MET A 319 -7.66 1.29 10.81
N PHE A 320 -6.37 1.52 11.09
CA PHE A 320 -5.60 2.61 10.47
C PHE A 320 -5.51 2.44 8.95
N ARG A 321 -5.21 1.23 8.45
CA ARG A 321 -5.16 0.95 7.01
C ARG A 321 -6.50 1.20 6.33
N LEU A 322 -7.61 0.74 6.93
CA LEU A 322 -8.96 0.98 6.41
C LEU A 322 -9.30 2.47 6.37
N TRP A 323 -9.01 3.20 7.46
CA TRP A 323 -9.21 4.65 7.49
C TRP A 323 -8.36 5.37 6.44
N GLN A 324 -7.08 4.98 6.30
CA GLN A 324 -6.15 5.54 5.33
C GLN A 324 -6.64 5.29 3.90
N GLN A 325 -7.05 4.08 3.55
CA GLN A 325 -7.62 3.78 2.23
C GLN A 325 -8.89 4.59 1.92
N GLN A 326 -9.74 4.82 2.93
CA GLN A 326 -10.98 5.57 2.77
C GLN A 326 -10.76 7.09 2.68
N SER A 327 -9.71 7.59 3.34
CA SER A 327 -9.56 9.03 3.63
C SER A 327 -8.38 9.68 2.92
N GLN A 328 -7.33 8.92 2.59
CA GLN A 328 -6.16 9.44 1.89
C GLN A 328 -6.47 9.67 0.41
N GLN A 329 -6.21 10.89 -0.06
CA GLN A 329 -6.16 11.22 -1.48
C GLN A 329 -4.71 11.13 -1.96
N SER A 330 -4.46 10.29 -2.95
CA SER A 330 -3.13 10.14 -3.54
C SER A 330 -2.78 11.31 -4.47
N LEU A 331 -1.49 11.52 -4.69
CA LEU A 331 -0.98 12.47 -5.68
C LEU A 331 -0.28 11.70 -6.80
N GLN A 332 -0.73 11.90 -8.03
CA GLN A 332 -0.04 11.40 -9.20
C GLN A 332 0.92 12.47 -9.73
N LEU A 333 2.22 12.16 -9.71
CA LEU A 333 3.25 13.02 -10.26
C LEU A 333 3.48 12.66 -11.73
N PRO A 334 3.43 13.64 -12.66
CA PRO A 334 3.85 13.41 -14.03
C PRO A 334 5.36 13.11 -14.05
N LEU A 335 5.75 11.91 -14.50
CA LEU A 335 7.15 11.47 -14.50
C LEU A 335 8.01 12.20 -15.55
N PHE A 336 7.38 12.86 -16.54
CA PHE A 336 8.06 13.41 -17.71
C PHE A 336 7.58 14.80 -18.14
N THR A 337 6.75 15.47 -17.35
CA THR A 337 6.25 16.82 -17.69
C THR A 337 6.47 17.81 -16.55
N SER A 338 6.38 19.10 -16.88
CA SER A 338 6.37 20.19 -15.89
C SER A 338 5.00 20.39 -15.24
N ASP A 339 4.04 19.52 -15.53
CA ASP A 339 2.66 19.69 -15.08
C ASP A 339 2.55 19.53 -13.57
N PRO A 340 1.57 20.20 -12.95
CA PRO A 340 1.32 20.03 -11.53
C PRO A 340 0.88 18.60 -11.20
N PRO A 341 1.07 18.16 -9.93
CA PRO A 341 0.55 16.87 -9.47
C PRO A 341 -0.97 16.82 -9.61
N VAL A 342 -1.51 15.66 -9.95
CA VAL A 342 -2.96 15.42 -9.99
C VAL A 342 -3.42 14.83 -8.65
N VAL A 343 -4.41 15.47 -8.03
CA VAL A 343 -5.06 14.96 -6.81
C VAL A 343 -6.04 13.87 -7.21
N MET A 344 -5.72 12.64 -6.83
CA MET A 344 -6.58 11.49 -7.06
C MET A 344 -7.60 11.38 -5.94
N ARG A 345 -8.87 11.17 -6.31
CA ARG A 345 -9.88 10.80 -5.33
C ARG A 345 -9.50 9.45 -4.69
N PRO A 346 -9.88 9.19 -3.43
CA PRO A 346 -9.79 7.83 -2.90
C PRO A 346 -10.66 6.93 -3.81
N MET A 347 -10.25 5.68 -4.00
CA MET A 347 -11.06 4.74 -4.76
C MET A 347 -12.48 4.70 -4.18
N GLU A 348 -13.48 4.87 -5.03
CA GLU A 348 -14.89 4.91 -4.59
C GLU A 348 -15.32 3.56 -4.06
N TYR A 349 -14.74 2.50 -4.62
CA TYR A 349 -14.74 1.17 -4.09
C TYR A 349 -13.50 0.93 -3.23
N ASN A 350 -13.70 0.59 -1.95
CA ASN A 350 -12.62 0.24 -1.05
C ASN A 350 -12.85 -1.16 -0.49
N SER A 351 -12.19 -2.15 -1.08
CA SER A 351 -12.11 -3.45 -0.45
C SER A 351 -10.73 -4.01 -0.67
N SER A 352 -9.81 -3.76 0.25
CA SER A 352 -8.65 -4.65 0.38
C SER A 352 -8.99 -5.91 1.17
N ARG A 353 -10.28 -6.20 1.36
CA ARG A 353 -10.74 -7.21 2.30
C ARG A 353 -11.17 -8.45 1.51
N LEU A 354 -10.70 -9.58 2.00
CA LEU A 354 -11.23 -10.88 1.65
C LEU A 354 -12.76 -10.86 1.78
N THR A 355 -13.47 -11.33 0.76
CA THR A 355 -14.92 -11.53 0.85
C THR A 355 -15.18 -13.02 0.73
N LEU A 356 -15.59 -13.64 1.84
CA LEU A 356 -15.94 -15.05 1.90
C LEU A 356 -17.46 -15.21 1.93
N GLY A 357 -18.05 -15.60 0.80
CA GLY A 357 -19.44 -16.06 0.72
C GLY A 357 -19.54 -17.59 0.78
N GLU A 358 -20.77 -18.11 0.86
CA GLU A 358 -21.02 -19.56 0.87
C GLU A 358 -20.58 -20.24 -0.43
N HIS A 359 -20.66 -19.53 -1.57
CA HIS A 359 -20.40 -20.08 -2.89
C HIS A 359 -19.45 -19.25 -3.76
N ILE A 360 -19.10 -18.04 -3.33
CA ILE A 360 -18.19 -17.16 -4.07
C ILE A 360 -17.22 -16.52 -3.08
N TRP A 361 -15.93 -16.60 -3.38
CA TRP A 361 -14.88 -15.89 -2.66
C TRP A 361 -14.16 -14.89 -3.56
N HIS A 362 -13.87 -13.71 -3.01
CA HIS A 362 -13.02 -12.70 -3.66
C HIS A 362 -11.80 -12.45 -2.78
N LEU A 363 -10.61 -12.74 -3.31
CA LEU A 363 -9.37 -12.72 -2.56
C LEU A 363 -8.40 -11.71 -3.18
N PRO A 364 -8.19 -10.54 -2.57
CA PRO A 364 -7.14 -9.63 -3.02
C PRO A 364 -5.76 -10.24 -2.73
N TYR A 365 -4.80 -10.07 -3.65
CA TYR A 365 -3.42 -10.52 -3.44
C TYR A 365 -2.42 -9.47 -3.97
N ASP A 366 -1.23 -9.43 -3.38
CA ASP A 366 -0.13 -8.55 -3.77
C ASP A 366 0.75 -9.23 -4.82
N ASP A 367 0.75 -8.69 -6.03
CA ASP A 367 1.61 -9.13 -7.14
C ASP A 367 2.97 -8.40 -7.19
N GLY A 368 3.26 -7.56 -6.19
CA GLY A 368 4.44 -6.72 -6.13
C GLY A 368 4.24 -5.34 -6.79
N SER A 369 3.08 -5.07 -7.40
CA SER A 369 2.74 -3.75 -7.94
C SER A 369 2.31 -2.75 -6.87
N LEU A 370 2.00 -3.21 -5.65
CA LEU A 370 1.64 -2.38 -4.51
C LEU A 370 2.81 -1.51 -4.04
N GLN A 371 2.99 -0.35 -4.69
CA GLN A 371 4.08 0.57 -4.34
C GLN A 371 3.92 1.19 -2.94
N VAL A 372 2.70 1.26 -2.41
CA VAL A 372 2.39 1.87 -1.12
C VAL A 372 1.40 1.01 -0.33
N SER A 373 1.62 0.88 0.98
CA SER A 373 0.86 -0.03 1.88
C SER A 373 -0.63 0.28 2.03
N TYR A 374 -1.08 1.44 1.54
CA TYR A 374 -2.48 1.86 1.59
C TYR A 374 -3.17 1.80 0.23
N ARG A 375 -2.46 1.46 -0.86
CA ARG A 375 -3.14 1.15 -2.12
C ARG A 375 -3.78 -0.23 -2.01
N GLN A 376 -4.96 -0.34 -2.60
CA GLN A 376 -5.59 -1.64 -2.77
C GLN A 376 -4.90 -2.38 -3.91
N PRO A 377 -4.81 -3.72 -3.85
CA PRO A 377 -4.35 -4.49 -4.99
C PRO A 377 -5.38 -4.40 -6.11
N ASP A 378 -4.88 -4.20 -7.32
CA ASP A 378 -5.67 -4.30 -8.55
C ASP A 378 -5.87 -5.78 -8.95
N THR A 379 -5.18 -6.69 -8.26
CA THR A 379 -5.15 -8.12 -8.50
C THR A 379 -5.98 -8.92 -7.51
N TRP A 380 -6.87 -9.77 -8.06
CA TRP A 380 -7.84 -10.53 -7.29
C TRP A 380 -7.92 -11.99 -7.76
N LEU A 381 -8.29 -12.88 -6.85
CA LEU A 381 -8.80 -14.20 -7.18
C LEU A 381 -10.31 -14.22 -6.98
N CYS A 382 -11.03 -14.79 -7.95
CA CYS A 382 -12.43 -15.15 -7.84
C CYS A 382 -12.52 -16.68 -7.74
N ALA A 383 -12.99 -17.20 -6.61
CA ALA A 383 -13.29 -18.61 -6.44
C ALA A 383 -14.81 -18.81 -6.48
N GLN A 384 -15.30 -19.65 -7.39
CA GLN A 384 -16.71 -19.97 -7.53
C GLN A 384 -16.93 -21.45 -7.25
N HIS A 385 -17.88 -21.75 -6.38
CA HIS A 385 -18.31 -23.12 -6.12
C HIS A 385 -19.12 -23.66 -7.31
N ALA A 386 -18.98 -24.95 -7.62
CA ALA A 386 -19.65 -25.61 -8.74
C ALA A 386 -21.18 -25.46 -8.72
N SER A 387 -21.78 -25.27 -7.54
CA SER A 387 -23.21 -25.01 -7.38
C SER A 387 -23.69 -23.68 -8.03
N VAL A 388 -22.79 -22.73 -8.26
CA VAL A 388 -23.09 -21.43 -8.88
C VAL A 388 -22.60 -21.36 -10.34
N ALA A 389 -21.67 -22.24 -10.72
CA ALA A 389 -21.13 -22.31 -12.08
C ALA A 389 -22.13 -22.86 -13.13
N GLY A 390 -23.31 -23.33 -12.71
CA GLY A 390 -24.34 -23.95 -13.56
C GLY A 390 -25.01 -23.03 -14.59
N ASP A 391 -24.86 -21.70 -14.49
CA ASP A 391 -25.44 -20.73 -15.42
C ASP A 391 -24.40 -19.91 -16.21
N ALA A 392 -23.10 -20.17 -16.00
CA ALA A 392 -22.04 -19.48 -16.72
C ALA A 392 -21.67 -20.23 -18.00
N GLN A 393 -22.22 -19.77 -19.12
CA GLN A 393 -21.84 -20.19 -20.47
C GLN A 393 -20.30 -20.11 -20.64
N PRO A 394 -19.62 -21.16 -21.13
CA PRO A 394 -18.16 -21.15 -21.20
C PRO A 394 -17.68 -20.00 -22.10
N ALA A 395 -16.77 -19.20 -21.57
CA ALA A 395 -16.09 -18.14 -22.29
C ALA A 395 -15.48 -18.73 -23.58
N THR A 396 -16.00 -18.28 -24.72
CA THR A 396 -15.40 -18.54 -26.02
C THR A 396 -13.97 -18.05 -26.03
N ALA A 397 -13.06 -18.91 -26.49
CA ALA A 397 -11.64 -18.62 -26.68
C ALA A 397 -11.42 -17.26 -27.38
N PRO A 398 -10.31 -16.55 -27.09
CA PRO A 398 -10.03 -15.28 -27.73
C PRO A 398 -9.91 -15.50 -29.24
N ALA A 399 -10.81 -14.86 -29.99
CA ALA A 399 -10.73 -14.81 -31.44
C ALA A 399 -9.41 -14.16 -31.85
N THR A 400 -8.65 -14.90 -32.65
CA THR A 400 -7.45 -14.46 -33.34
C THR A 400 -7.71 -13.12 -34.03
N ALA A 401 -6.81 -12.16 -33.81
CA ALA A 401 -6.82 -10.85 -34.44
C ALA A 401 -6.95 -10.97 -35.98
N PRO A 402 -7.85 -10.22 -36.64
CA PRO A 402 -7.79 -10.08 -38.07
C PRO A 402 -6.70 -9.10 -38.47
N ALA A 403 -5.98 -9.51 -39.51
CA ALA A 403 -4.83 -8.87 -40.09
C ALA A 403 -5.06 -7.42 -40.54
N THR A 404 -3.96 -6.68 -40.45
CA THR A 404 -3.68 -5.36 -41.02
C THR A 404 -4.28 -5.20 -42.42
N ALA A 405 -5.26 -4.30 -42.56
CA ALA A 405 -5.71 -3.78 -43.85
C ALA A 405 -5.18 -2.36 -44.05
N THR A 406 -4.17 -2.26 -44.91
CA THR A 406 -3.59 -1.05 -45.46
C THR A 406 -4.69 -0.23 -46.14
N ALA A 407 -4.93 1.00 -45.69
CA ALA A 407 -5.80 1.96 -46.38
C ALA A 407 -4.96 3.07 -47.02
N THR A 408 -4.95 2.99 -48.33
CA THR A 408 -4.34 3.81 -49.37
C THR A 408 -4.74 5.29 -49.31
N ALA A 409 -3.79 6.18 -49.62
CA ALA A 409 -4.01 7.60 -49.85
C ALA A 409 -4.94 7.87 -51.06
N PRO A 410 -5.69 8.99 -51.10
CA PRO A 410 -6.25 9.51 -52.34
C PRO A 410 -5.35 10.59 -52.96
N ALA A 411 -5.27 10.49 -54.29
CA ALA A 411 -4.44 11.28 -55.18
C ALA A 411 -4.95 12.71 -55.44
N THR A 412 -4.04 13.50 -55.99
CA THR A 412 -4.06 14.92 -56.33
C THR A 412 -4.84 15.30 -57.60
N ALA A 413 -5.25 16.58 -57.66
CA ALA A 413 -5.36 17.50 -58.82
C ALA A 413 -6.69 17.56 -59.63
N PRO A 414 -7.05 18.68 -60.33
CA PRO A 414 -6.16 19.78 -60.73
C PRO A 414 -6.65 21.26 -60.59
N ASN A 415 -5.67 22.14 -60.81
CA ASN A 415 -5.66 23.60 -60.91
C ASN A 415 -6.73 24.23 -61.82
N THR A 416 -7.15 25.44 -61.44
CA THR A 416 -7.32 26.58 -62.37
C THR A 416 -7.32 27.91 -61.59
N ALA A 417 -6.34 28.77 -61.88
CA ALA A 417 -6.31 30.22 -61.63
C ALA A 417 -6.83 30.94 -62.92
N PRO A 418 -7.04 32.28 -63.04
CA PRO A 418 -6.38 33.45 -62.39
C PRO A 418 -7.40 34.51 -61.87
N ALA A 419 -7.11 35.67 -61.23
CA ALA A 419 -6.29 36.81 -61.65
C ALA A 419 -6.33 37.96 -60.59
N THR A 420 -5.15 38.44 -60.19
CA THR A 420 -4.65 39.85 -60.20
C THR A 420 -5.38 41.02 -59.50
N ALA A 421 -4.67 41.69 -58.57
CA ALA A 421 -4.51 43.17 -58.39
C ALA A 421 -3.83 43.43 -57.01
N THR A 422 -2.50 43.55 -56.89
CA THR A 422 -1.68 44.78 -56.96
C THR A 422 -2.19 45.99 -56.16
N ALA A 423 -1.53 46.32 -55.04
CA ALA A 423 -1.15 47.69 -54.68
C ALA A 423 -0.08 47.67 -53.58
N THR A 424 0.88 48.58 -53.73
CA THR A 424 2.24 48.56 -53.20
C THR A 424 2.47 49.80 -52.32
N ALA A 425 3.40 49.66 -51.36
CA ALA A 425 4.19 50.73 -50.71
C ALA A 425 3.46 51.68 -49.73
N THR A 426 4.08 52.22 -48.67
CA THR A 426 5.49 52.59 -48.53
C THR A 426 5.88 52.72 -47.04
N ALA A 427 7.16 52.49 -46.79
CA ALA A 427 7.89 52.61 -45.53
C ALA A 427 7.97 54.04 -44.97
N THR A 428 8.22 54.18 -43.67
CA THR A 428 9.37 54.96 -43.15
C THR A 428 9.64 54.67 -41.66
N ALA A 429 10.87 54.24 -41.35
CA ALA A 429 11.50 54.43 -40.06
C ALA A 429 12.09 55.86 -39.98
N PRO A 430 12.47 56.36 -38.80
CA PRO A 430 13.91 56.45 -38.56
C PRO A 430 14.37 56.12 -37.13
N ASN A 431 15.63 55.69 -37.07
CA ASN A 431 16.50 55.65 -35.90
C ASN A 431 16.63 57.01 -35.20
N THR A 432 16.87 56.99 -33.90
CA THR A 432 18.00 57.73 -33.28
C THR A 432 18.30 57.18 -31.89
N ALA A 433 19.59 56.96 -31.65
CA ALA A 433 20.18 56.59 -30.37
C ALA A 433 20.41 57.83 -29.50
N THR A 434 20.34 57.70 -28.16
CA THR A 434 21.32 58.34 -27.25
C THR A 434 21.26 57.76 -25.83
N ALA A 435 22.42 57.77 -25.19
CA ALA A 435 22.76 57.24 -23.89
C ALA A 435 22.16 58.01 -22.69
N CYS A 436 21.96 57.31 -21.57
CA CYS A 436 22.48 57.66 -20.24
C CYS A 436 22.34 56.46 -19.29
#